data_AF-A0A1A8U7Z7-F1
#
_entry.id   AF-A0A1A8U7Z7-F1
#
_cell.length_a   1.000
_cell.length_b   1.000
_cell.length_c   1.000
_cell.angle_alpha   90.00
_cell.angle_beta   90.00
_cell.angle_gamma   90.00
#
_symmetry.space_group_name_H-M   'P 1'
#
loop_
_entity.id
_entity.type
_entity.pdbx_description
1 polymer ?
#
loop_
_entity_poly.entity_id
_entity_poly.type
_entity_poly.pdbx_seq_one_letter_code
_entity_poly.pdbx_strand_id
1 'polypeptide(L)'
;MVRKRQLTMEERQTIMTVKNVGISYREIAKKVNVLVSTVSFTIKSHSGANSDRKMPGTPKAATASEDKFLRANSFCDRQLTGQQLQAQLNSGRSKQVSVSTVKRRL
;
A
#
# COMPACT_ATOMS: atom_id res chain seq x y z
N MET A 1 -16.26 5.06 -4.28
CA MET A 1 -16.14 4.68 -2.86
C MET A 1 -16.02 5.93 -2.02
N VAL A 2 -16.93 6.15 -1.06
CA VAL A 2 -16.85 7.30 -0.14
C VAL A 2 -15.72 7.03 0.87
N ARG A 3 -14.79 7.98 0.99
CA ARG A 3 -13.74 7.93 2.04
C ARG A 3 -14.42 8.11 3.39
N LYS A 4 -14.46 7.05 4.20
CA LYS A 4 -14.92 7.14 5.59
C LYS A 4 -13.87 7.88 6.42
N ARG A 5 -14.32 8.69 7.38
CA ARG A 5 -13.45 9.36 8.35
C ARG A 5 -12.58 8.32 9.07
N GLN A 6 -11.28 8.56 9.11
CA GLN A 6 -10.34 7.78 9.90
C GLN A 6 -10.33 8.28 11.34
N LEU A 7 -10.12 7.37 12.29
CA LEU A 7 -9.86 7.71 13.68
C LEU A 7 -8.55 8.48 13.79
N THR A 8 -8.55 9.57 14.54
CA THR A 8 -7.33 10.30 14.88
C THR A 8 -6.47 9.51 15.87
N MET A 9 -5.20 9.89 15.99
CA MET A 9 -4.27 9.27 16.94
C MET A 9 -4.76 9.41 18.39
N GLU A 10 -5.36 10.56 18.72
CA GLU A 10 -5.89 10.86 20.05
C GLU A 10 -7.11 10.01 20.38
N GLU A 11 -8.02 9.82 19.43
CA GLU A 11 -9.21 8.98 19.59
C GLU A 11 -8.80 7.53 19.84
N ARG A 12 -7.82 7.02 19.09
CA ARG A 12 -7.26 5.67 19.29
C ARG A 12 -6.62 5.51 20.65
N GLN A 13 -5.83 6.50 21.08
CA GLN A 13 -5.19 6.49 22.39
C GLN A 13 -6.25 6.48 23.50
N THR A 14 -7.28 7.30 23.36
CA THR A 14 -8.41 7.34 24.29
C THR A 14 -9.12 5.98 24.37
N ILE A 15 -9.37 5.34 23.23
CA ILE A 15 -9.95 3.98 23.18
C ILE A 15 -9.06 2.97 23.94
N MET A 16 -7.74 2.99 23.73
CA MET A 16 -6.81 2.09 24.43
C MET A 16 -6.77 2.35 25.93
N THR A 17 -6.63 3.61 26.35
CA THR A 17 -6.60 3.98 27.77
C THR A 17 -7.89 3.58 28.48
N VAL A 18 -9.04 3.89 27.88
CA VAL A 18 -10.35 3.57 28.47
C VAL A 18 -10.60 2.05 28.50
N LYS A 19 -10.06 1.30 27.52
CA LYS A 19 -10.09 -0.16 27.55
C LYS A 19 -9.27 -0.74 28.71
N ASN A 20 -8.10 -0.19 29.01
CA ASN A 20 -7.26 -0.63 30.12
C ASN A 20 -7.94 -0.42 31.49
N VAL A 21 -8.83 0.57 31.60
CA VAL A 21 -9.64 0.83 32.80
C VAL A 21 -10.79 -0.19 32.97
N GLY A 22 -11.09 -1.02 31.95
CA GLY A 22 -12.09 -2.08 32.03
C GLY A 22 -13.51 -1.68 31.60
N ILE A 23 -13.68 -0.52 30.96
CA ILE A 23 -14.99 -0.02 30.51
C ILE A 23 -15.49 -0.81 29.29
N SER A 24 -16.82 -0.93 29.14
CA SER A 24 -17.44 -1.69 28.06
C SER A 24 -17.24 -1.04 26.68
N TYR A 25 -17.25 -1.85 25.61
CA TYR A 25 -17.08 -1.34 24.24
C TYR A 25 -18.18 -0.36 23.82
N ARG A 26 -19.40 -0.54 24.34
CA ARG A 26 -20.55 0.33 24.03
C ARG A 26 -20.37 1.72 24.65
N GLU A 27 -19.85 1.79 25.87
CA GLU A 27 -19.59 3.06 26.55
C GLU A 27 -18.41 3.82 25.92
N ILE A 28 -17.36 3.09 25.53
CA ILE A 28 -16.22 3.66 24.78
C ILE A 28 -16.70 4.28 23.46
N ALA A 29 -17.54 3.55 22.72
CA ALA A 29 -18.12 4.01 21.46
C ALA A 29 -18.93 5.30 21.63
N LYS A 30 -19.74 5.39 22.69
CA LYS A 30 -20.49 6.62 23.02
C LYS A 30 -19.55 7.79 23.37
N LYS A 31 -18.51 7.54 24.16
CA LYS A 31 -17.55 8.56 24.63
C LYS A 31 -16.74 9.16 23.48
N VAL A 32 -16.32 8.33 22.52
CA VAL A 32 -15.49 8.73 21.36
C VAL A 32 -16.37 9.05 20.13
N ASN A 33 -17.69 8.88 20.23
CA ASN A 33 -18.65 9.07 19.15
C ASN A 33 -18.30 8.27 17.88
N VAL A 34 -18.04 6.97 18.05
CA VAL A 34 -17.71 6.04 16.96
C VAL A 34 -18.52 4.76 17.06
N LEU A 35 -18.59 3.99 15.97
CA LEU A 35 -19.28 2.71 15.97
C LEU A 35 -18.55 1.69 16.87
N VAL A 36 -19.33 0.81 17.52
CA VAL A 36 -18.81 -0.27 18.37
C VAL A 36 -17.89 -1.21 17.57
N SER A 37 -18.19 -1.45 16.30
CA SER A 37 -17.33 -2.22 15.40
C SER A 37 -15.95 -1.59 15.21
N THR A 38 -15.89 -0.25 15.17
CA THR A 38 -14.63 0.48 15.07
C THR A 38 -13.79 0.29 16.32
N VAL A 39 -14.40 0.42 17.51
CA VAL A 39 -13.74 0.18 18.80
C VAL A 39 -13.18 -1.26 18.87
N SER A 40 -14.00 -2.24 18.52
CA SER A 40 -13.60 -3.65 18.52
C SER A 40 -12.45 -3.92 17.55
N PHE A 41 -12.51 -3.36 16.34
CA PHE A 41 -11.45 -3.48 15.35
C PHE A 41 -10.15 -2.83 15.86
N THR A 42 -10.21 -1.59 16.36
CA THR A 42 -9.04 -0.86 16.84
C THR A 42 -8.33 -1.59 17.97
N ILE A 43 -9.07 -2.16 18.93
CA ILE A 43 -8.50 -2.97 20.02
C ILE A 43 -7.82 -4.23 19.47
N LYS A 44 -8.48 -4.95 18.56
CA LYS A 44 -7.93 -6.19 17.97
C LYS A 44 -6.71 -5.93 17.08
N SER A 45 -6.69 -4.83 16.35
CA SER A 45 -5.61 -4.45 15.44
C SER A 45 -4.44 -3.75 16.12
N HIS A 46 -4.53 -3.45 17.42
CA HIS A 46 -3.50 -2.69 18.11
C HIS A 46 -2.22 -3.52 18.25
N SER A 47 -1.18 -3.14 17.50
CA SER A 47 0.12 -3.81 17.51
C SER A 47 1.16 -3.06 18.36
N GLY A 48 0.72 -2.24 19.32
CA GLY A 48 1.58 -1.37 20.14
C GLY A 48 1.97 -0.04 19.48
N ALA A 49 1.86 0.08 18.15
CA ALA A 49 1.97 1.35 17.44
C ALA A 49 0.59 1.99 17.26
N ASN A 50 0.50 3.31 17.44
CA ASN A 50 -0.74 4.05 17.23
C ASN A 50 -0.94 4.48 15.76
N SER A 51 0.03 4.20 14.88
CA SER A 51 -0.06 4.52 13.46
C SER A 51 -0.72 3.41 12.64
N ASP A 52 -1.40 3.80 11.56
CA ASP A 52 -1.90 2.84 10.58
C ASP A 52 -0.75 2.16 9.85
N ARG A 53 -0.88 0.86 9.62
CA ARG A 53 0.01 0.14 8.72
C ARG A 53 -0.13 0.71 7.32
N LYS A 54 0.99 1.13 6.72
CA LYS A 54 1.01 1.51 5.30
C LYS A 54 0.43 0.37 4.47
N MET A 55 -0.52 0.71 3.60
CA MET A 55 -1.07 -0.28 2.68
C MET A 55 0.04 -0.75 1.74
N PRO A 56 0.22 -2.07 1.56
CA PRO A 56 1.14 -2.57 0.56
C PRO A 56 0.66 -2.09 -0.81
N GLY A 57 1.59 -1.57 -1.61
CA GLY A 57 1.29 -1.16 -2.98
C GLY A 57 0.98 -2.38 -3.86
N THR A 58 0.41 -2.11 -5.04
CA THR A 58 0.22 -3.14 -6.06
C THR A 58 1.57 -3.64 -6.58
N PRO A 59 1.72 -4.95 -6.85
CA PRO A 59 2.91 -5.47 -7.52
C PRO A 59 3.20 -4.73 -8.82
N LYS A 60 4.47 -4.42 -9.04
CA LYS A 60 4.92 -3.72 -10.25
C LYS A 60 4.73 -4.63 -11.47
N ALA A 61 4.37 -4.03 -12.61
CA ALA A 61 4.16 -4.76 -13.87
C ALA A 61 5.45 -5.38 -14.43
N ALA A 62 6.61 -4.83 -14.06
CA ALA A 62 7.92 -5.36 -14.39
C ALA A 62 8.64 -5.80 -13.11
N THR A 63 9.34 -6.93 -13.20
CA THR A 63 10.13 -7.51 -12.10
C THR A 63 11.47 -6.79 -11.94
N ALA A 64 12.17 -7.03 -10.82
CA ALA A 64 13.48 -6.39 -10.58
C ALA A 64 14.56 -6.84 -11.57
N SER A 65 14.52 -8.10 -12.05
CA SER A 65 15.44 -8.61 -13.07
C SER A 65 15.16 -7.98 -14.44
N GLU A 66 13.89 -7.80 -14.79
CA GLU A 66 13.47 -7.07 -15.99
C GLU A 66 13.91 -5.60 -15.96
N ASP A 67 13.72 -4.92 -14.83
CA ASP A 67 14.20 -3.54 -14.64
C ASP A 67 15.74 -3.47 -14.85
N LYS A 68 16.49 -4.48 -14.37
CA LYS A 68 17.95 -4.58 -14.59
C LYS A 68 18.31 -4.83 -16.05
N PHE A 69 17.58 -5.71 -16.73
CA PHE A 69 17.76 -5.98 -18.16
C PHE A 69 17.54 -4.72 -19.00
N LEU A 70 16.46 -3.97 -18.74
CA LEU A 70 16.15 -2.72 -19.43
C LEU A 70 17.28 -1.70 -19.26
N ARG A 71 17.77 -1.51 -18.03
CA ARG A 71 18.87 -0.58 -17.73
C ARG A 71 20.17 -0.97 -18.42
N ALA A 72 20.52 -2.25 -18.40
CA ALA A 72 21.73 -2.75 -19.06
C ALA A 72 21.69 -2.49 -20.56
N ASN A 73 20.58 -2.83 -21.23
CA ASN A 73 20.44 -2.62 -22.68
C ASN A 73 20.45 -1.13 -23.05
N SER A 74 19.75 -0.28 -22.30
CA SER A 74 19.79 1.18 -22.54
C SER A 74 21.17 1.80 -22.33
N PHE A 75 21.99 1.20 -21.46
CA PHE A 75 23.33 1.67 -21.18
C PHE A 75 24.31 1.26 -22.27
N CYS A 76 24.21 0.01 -22.75
CA CYS A 76 25.02 -0.51 -23.85
C CYS A 76 24.69 0.16 -25.18
N ASP A 77 23.40 0.37 -25.47
CA ASP A 77 22.95 1.04 -26.69
C ASP A 77 21.96 2.16 -26.35
N ARG A 78 22.47 3.40 -26.42
CA ARG A 78 21.70 4.61 -26.13
C ARG A 78 20.69 4.96 -27.23
N GLN A 79 20.81 4.38 -28.43
CA GLN A 79 19.87 4.64 -29.52
C GLN A 79 18.66 3.69 -29.49
N LEU A 80 18.73 2.63 -28.67
CA LEU A 80 17.68 1.64 -28.57
C LEU A 80 16.38 2.27 -28.04
N THR A 81 15.31 2.15 -28.82
CA THR A 81 14.04 2.78 -28.48
C THR A 81 13.28 1.97 -27.42
N GLY A 82 12.47 2.66 -26.62
CA GLY A 82 11.61 2.01 -25.62
C GLY A 82 10.61 1.00 -26.23
N GLN A 83 10.23 1.15 -27.51
CA GLN A 83 9.39 0.19 -28.21
C GLN A 83 10.15 -1.10 -28.55
N GLN A 84 11.40 -0.99 -29.00
CA GLN A 84 12.26 -2.15 -29.26
C GLN A 84 12.55 -2.93 -27.97
N LEU A 85 12.88 -2.21 -26.88
CA LEU A 85 13.06 -2.81 -25.56
C LEU A 85 11.80 -3.51 -25.04
N GLN A 86 10.63 -2.91 -25.29
CA GLN A 86 9.36 -3.52 -24.94
C GLN A 86 9.11 -4.81 -25.74
N ALA A 87 9.36 -4.80 -27.05
CA ALA A 87 9.19 -5.97 -27.90
C ALA A 87 10.09 -7.12 -27.47
N GLN A 88 11.36 -6.83 -27.14
CA GLN A 88 12.30 -7.80 -26.59
C GLN A 88 11.81 -8.36 -25.25
N LEU A 89 11.38 -7.50 -24.32
CA LEU A 89 10.94 -7.91 -22.99
C LEU A 89 9.62 -8.69 -23.00
N ASN A 90 8.73 -8.40 -23.95
CA ASN A 90 7.46 -9.09 -24.10
C ASN A 90 7.57 -10.39 -24.90
N SER A 91 8.72 -10.67 -25.53
CA SER A 91 8.95 -11.95 -26.20
C SER A 91 8.83 -13.11 -25.19
N GLY A 92 7.83 -13.98 -25.38
CA GLY A 92 7.55 -15.08 -24.47
C GLY A 92 6.81 -14.74 -23.16
N ARG A 93 6.34 -13.49 -22.97
CA ARG A 93 5.62 -13.08 -21.76
C ARG A 93 4.11 -13.24 -21.92
N SER A 94 3.46 -13.88 -20.95
CA SER A 94 1.99 -14.00 -20.93
C SER A 94 1.28 -12.67 -20.65
N LYS A 95 1.86 -11.81 -19.80
CA LYS A 95 1.31 -10.50 -19.46
C LYS A 95 2.21 -9.38 -19.98
N GLN A 96 1.81 -8.75 -21.07
CA GLN A 96 2.61 -7.71 -21.72
C GLN A 96 2.83 -6.48 -20.82
N VAL A 97 4.06 -5.95 -20.87
CA VAL A 97 4.45 -4.68 -20.26
C VAL A 97 4.24 -3.56 -21.29
N SER A 98 3.70 -2.42 -20.86
CA SER A 98 3.50 -1.26 -21.74
C SER A 98 4.81 -0.51 -22.02
N VAL A 99 4.90 0.16 -23.18
CA VAL A 99 6.01 1.07 -23.51
C VAL A 99 6.19 2.14 -22.42
N SER A 100 5.08 2.67 -21.90
CA SER A 100 5.12 3.66 -20.81
C SER A 100 5.74 3.10 -19.54
N THR A 101 5.53 1.82 -19.24
CA THR A 101 6.18 1.16 -18.11
C THR A 101 7.68 1.03 -18.37
N VAL A 102 8.10 0.62 -19.57
CA VAL A 102 9.53 0.54 -19.95
C VAL A 102 10.21 1.89 -19.79
N LYS A 103 9.63 2.96 -20.37
CA LYS A 103 10.18 4.32 -20.29
C LYS A 103 10.29 4.86 -18.86
N ARG A 104 9.41 4.43 -17.94
CA ARG A 104 9.48 4.83 -16.52
C ARG A 104 10.65 4.17 -15.76
N ARG A 105 11.31 3.16 -16.35
CA ARG A 105 12.38 2.38 -15.70
C ARG A 105 13.78 2.72 -16.17
N LEU A 106 13.87 3.28 -17.38
CA LEU A 106 15.05 3.91 -17.95
C LEU A 106 15.26 5.28 -17.28
#